data_AF-A0A2N6UG19-F1
#
_entry.id   AF-A0A2N6UG19-F1
#
_cell.length_a   1.000
_cell.length_b   1.000
_cell.length_c   1.000
_cell.angle_alpha   90.00
_cell.angle_beta   90.00
_cell.angle_gamma   90.00
#
_symmetry.space_group_name_H-M   'P 1'
#
loop_
_entity.id
_entity.type
_entity.pdbx_description
1 polymer ?
#
loop_
_entity_poly.entity_id
_entity_poly.type
_entity_poly.pdbx_seq_one_letter_code
_entity_poly.pdbx_strand_id
1 'polypeptide(L)'
;MLTTREEKYVQGLVAGLSQRKSYREAYPNSTKWKDSTVDVKASALLKKDKVLVRYNELMSEHKAKALWTREQAINDLIWLKEQSKMSIEQDDEGYVRQGTSTAFVNTIQELNKLEGLYPSEKQEIELSGGVQFVDDIETD
;
A
#
# COMPACT_ATOMS: atom_id res chain seq x y z
N MET A 1 -18.70 12.13 -14.94
CA MET A 1 -17.35 12.63 -15.24
C MET A 1 -16.89 13.53 -14.11
N LEU A 2 -15.74 13.22 -13.51
CA LEU A 2 -15.07 14.06 -12.51
C LEU A 2 -14.23 15.12 -13.22
N THR A 3 -14.01 16.24 -12.55
CA THR A 3 -12.97 17.19 -12.96
C THR A 3 -11.58 16.65 -12.60
N THR A 4 -10.53 17.13 -13.27
CA THR A 4 -9.14 16.76 -12.97
C THR A 4 -8.77 17.00 -11.50
N ARG A 5 -9.31 18.06 -10.88
CA ARG A 5 -9.06 18.36 -9.46
C ARG A 5 -9.76 17.38 -8.54
N GLU A 6 -11.00 16.99 -8.86
CA GLU A 6 -11.73 15.97 -8.11
C GLU A 6 -11.03 14.61 -8.20
N GLU A 7 -10.53 14.22 -9.36
CA GLU A 7 -9.76 12.98 -9.51
C GLU A 7 -8.46 13.03 -8.68
N LYS A 8 -7.71 14.13 -8.75
CA LYS A 8 -6.48 14.30 -7.94
C LYS A 8 -6.77 14.23 -6.43
N TYR A 9 -7.89 14.81 -5.99
CA TYR A 9 -8.33 14.71 -4.60
C TYR A 9 -8.56 13.25 -4.18
N VAL A 10 -9.30 12.48 -4.99
CA VAL A 10 -9.58 11.07 -4.71
C VAL A 10 -8.30 10.24 -4.70
N GLN A 11 -7.41 10.44 -5.68
CA GLN A 11 -6.12 9.73 -5.73
C GLN A 11 -5.27 9.99 -4.48
N GLY A 12 -5.26 11.21 -3.97
CA GLY A 12 -4.57 11.53 -2.71
C GLY A 12 -5.14 10.76 -1.51
N LEU A 13 -6.46 10.62 -1.41
CA LEU A 13 -7.10 9.84 -0.33
C LEU A 13 -6.71 8.37 -0.40
N VAL A 14 -6.75 7.79 -1.60
CA VAL A 14 -6.40 6.38 -1.83
C VAL A 14 -4.91 6.12 -1.57
N ALA A 15 -4.06 7.12 -1.80
CA ALA A 15 -2.63 7.09 -1.45
C ALA A 15 -2.35 7.29 0.06
N GLY A 16 -3.39 7.43 0.89
CA GLY A 16 -3.26 7.53 2.35
C GLY A 16 -3.10 8.96 2.90
N LEU A 17 -3.26 10.00 2.07
CA LEU A 17 -3.28 11.37 2.56
C LEU A 17 -4.58 11.66 3.31
N SER A 18 -4.52 12.57 4.29
CA SER A 18 -5.72 13.07 4.96
C SER A 18 -6.56 13.92 4.01
N GLN A 19 -7.87 14.01 4.24
CA GLN A 19 -8.77 14.83 3.43
C GLN A 19 -8.28 16.27 3.25
N ARG A 20 -7.70 16.87 4.30
CA ARG A 20 -7.10 18.21 4.23
C ARG A 20 -5.93 18.27 3.25
N LYS A 21 -4.98 17.34 3.38
CA LYS A 21 -3.78 17.28 2.51
C LYS A 21 -4.18 17.03 1.05
N SER A 22 -5.02 16.02 0.80
CA SER A 22 -5.51 15.72 -0.55
C SER A 22 -6.23 16.91 -1.17
N TYR A 23 -7.02 17.65 -0.39
CA TYR A 23 -7.72 18.83 -0.88
C TYR A 23 -6.76 19.96 -1.22
N ARG A 24 -5.75 20.21 -0.39
CA ARG A 24 -4.73 21.25 -0.65
C ARG A 24 -3.93 20.94 -1.92
N GLU A 25 -3.60 19.68 -2.16
CA GLU A 25 -2.91 19.25 -3.39
C GLU A 25 -3.78 19.37 -4.65
N ALA A 26 -5.08 19.07 -4.54
CA ALA A 26 -6.04 19.21 -5.62
C ALA A 26 -6.42 20.67 -5.93
N TYR A 27 -6.41 21.53 -4.91
CA TYR A 27 -6.79 22.94 -4.98
C TYR A 27 -5.70 23.82 -4.34
N PRO A 28 -4.59 24.12 -5.04
CA PRO A 28 -3.43 24.82 -4.46
C PRO A 28 -3.74 26.19 -3.86
N ASN A 29 -4.73 26.92 -4.39
CA ASN A 29 -5.17 28.20 -3.83
C ASN A 29 -5.71 28.08 -2.40
N SER A 30 -6.11 26.89 -1.98
CA SER A 30 -6.58 26.64 -0.62
C SER A 30 -5.45 26.65 0.41
N THR A 31 -4.17 26.56 0.02
CA THR A 31 -3.00 26.65 0.92
C THR A 31 -3.07 27.82 1.89
N LYS A 32 -3.56 28.97 1.43
CA LYS A 32 -3.70 30.21 2.21
C LYS A 32 -4.94 30.22 3.12
N TRP A 33 -5.83 29.24 3.00
CA TRP A 33 -7.07 29.18 3.77
C TRP A 33 -6.83 28.54 5.14
N LYS A 34 -7.64 28.97 6.11
CA LYS A 34 -7.72 28.33 7.43
C LYS A 34 -8.04 26.84 7.30
N ASP A 35 -7.44 26.05 8.17
CA ASP A 35 -7.63 24.59 8.21
C ASP A 35 -9.10 24.19 8.32
N SER A 36 -9.87 24.85 9.19
CA SER A 36 -11.30 24.57 9.35
C SER A 36 -12.10 24.76 8.06
N THR A 37 -11.78 25.78 7.26
CA THR A 37 -12.41 26.01 5.95
C THR A 37 -12.08 24.89 4.97
N VAL A 38 -10.82 24.42 4.98
CA VAL A 38 -10.39 23.32 4.12
C VAL A 38 -11.06 22.02 4.54
N ASP A 39 -11.14 21.73 5.83
CA ASP A 39 -11.76 20.51 6.35
C ASP A 39 -13.24 20.42 5.97
N VAL A 40 -13.99 21.52 6.15
CA VAL A 40 -15.41 21.59 5.74
C VAL A 40 -15.56 21.36 4.25
N LYS A 41 -14.73 22.01 3.42
CA LYS A 41 -14.79 21.87 1.96
C LYS A 41 -14.35 20.49 1.47
N ALA A 42 -13.33 19.90 2.09
CA ALA A 42 -12.86 18.56 1.76
C ALA A 42 -13.93 17.51 2.11
N SER A 43 -14.53 17.60 3.30
CA SER A 43 -15.63 16.71 3.69
C SER A 43 -16.83 16.86 2.76
N ALA A 44 -17.21 18.09 2.40
CA ALA A 44 -18.28 18.34 1.45
C ALA A 44 -17.97 17.80 0.04
N LEU A 45 -16.71 17.87 -0.39
CA LEU A 45 -16.26 17.34 -1.68
C LEU A 45 -16.37 15.82 -1.73
N LEU A 46 -15.92 15.12 -0.68
CA LEU A 46 -16.02 13.67 -0.58
C LEU A 46 -17.48 13.18 -0.61
N LYS A 47 -18.41 13.95 -0.04
CA LYS A 47 -19.84 13.62 -0.01
C LYS A 47 -20.55 13.81 -1.36
N LYS A 48 -19.93 14.43 -2.36
CA LYS A 48 -20.54 14.52 -3.69
C LYS A 48 -20.63 13.12 -4.30
N ASP A 49 -21.82 12.73 -4.77
CA ASP A 49 -22.10 11.38 -5.31
C ASP A 49 -21.01 10.86 -6.26
N LYS A 50 -20.63 11.64 -7.27
CA LYS A 50 -19.61 11.23 -8.26
C LYS A 50 -18.24 11.01 -7.64
N VAL A 51 -17.84 11.85 -6.68
CA VAL A 51 -16.55 11.75 -5.99
C VAL A 51 -16.55 10.54 -5.06
N LEU A 52 -17.64 10.32 -4.33
CA LEU A 52 -17.80 9.18 -3.44
C LEU A 52 -17.78 7.85 -4.21
N VAL A 53 -18.50 7.77 -5.33
CA VAL A 53 -18.50 6.59 -6.21
C VAL A 53 -17.07 6.29 -6.67
N ARG A 54 -16.35 7.29 -7.19
CA ARG A 54 -14.96 7.11 -7.66
C ARG A 54 -14.00 6.68 -6.55
N TYR A 55 -14.15 7.27 -5.36
CA TYR A 55 -13.37 6.86 -4.19
C TYR A 55 -13.62 5.39 -3.82
N ASN A 56 -14.87 4.96 -3.81
CA ASN A 56 -15.23 3.57 -3.51
C ASN A 56 -14.72 2.60 -4.59
N GLU A 57 -14.79 2.97 -5.87
CA GLU A 57 -14.22 2.20 -6.98
C GLU A 57 -12.72 1.98 -6.77
N LEU A 58 -11.94 3.05 -6.59
CA LEU A 58 -10.50 2.96 -6.40
C LEU A 58 -10.14 2.20 -5.10
N MET A 59 -10.88 2.40 -4.02
CA MET A 59 -10.70 1.60 -2.80
C MET A 59 -11.02 0.13 -3.03
N SER A 60 -12.02 -0.20 -3.85
CA SER A 60 -12.35 -1.57 -4.24
C SER A 60 -11.27 -2.17 -5.13
N GLU A 61 -10.69 -1.42 -6.07
CA GLU A 61 -9.55 -1.84 -6.88
C GLU A 61 -8.31 -2.07 -6.02
N HIS A 62 -8.03 -1.18 -5.06
CA HIS A 62 -6.94 -1.34 -4.11
C HIS A 62 -7.16 -2.55 -3.21
N LYS A 63 -8.39 -2.76 -2.72
CA LYS A 63 -8.77 -3.98 -2.00
C LYS A 63 -8.62 -5.21 -2.90
N ALA A 64 -8.98 -5.13 -4.18
CA ALA A 64 -8.85 -6.21 -5.14
C ALA A 64 -7.40 -6.53 -5.47
N LYS A 65 -6.52 -5.52 -5.56
CA LYS A 65 -5.07 -5.72 -5.66
C LYS A 65 -4.47 -6.25 -4.36
N ALA A 66 -5.02 -5.83 -3.22
CA ALA A 66 -4.71 -6.36 -1.90
C ALA A 66 -5.47 -7.67 -1.59
N LEU A 67 -6.28 -8.21 -2.52
CA LEU A 67 -7.06 -9.43 -2.27
C LEU A 67 -6.13 -10.60 -2.10
N TRP A 68 -4.89 -10.56 -2.60
CA TRP A 68 -3.81 -11.40 -2.09
C TRP A 68 -3.52 -11.01 -0.64
N THR A 69 -4.43 -11.42 0.25
CA THR A 69 -4.30 -11.21 1.68
C THR A 69 -3.10 -12.01 2.17
N ARG A 70 -2.49 -11.54 3.26
CA ARG A 70 -1.43 -12.31 3.92
C ARG A 70 -1.85 -13.76 4.21
N GLU A 71 -3.11 -13.96 4.59
CA GLU A 71 -3.70 -15.28 4.83
C GLU A 71 -3.75 -16.14 3.55
N GLN A 72 -4.22 -15.58 2.43
CA GLN A 72 -4.21 -16.29 1.14
C GLN A 72 -2.79 -16.62 0.67
N ALA A 73 -1.84 -15.69 0.85
CA ALA A 73 -0.42 -15.93 0.58
C ALA A 73 0.09 -17.14 1.35
N ILE A 74 -0.20 -17.20 2.65
CA ILE A 74 0.22 -18.28 3.53
C ILE A 74 -0.43 -19.60 3.09
N ASN A 75 -1.73 -19.60 2.77
CA ASN A 75 -2.43 -20.81 2.33
C ASN A 75 -1.86 -21.38 1.03
N ASP A 76 -1.58 -20.53 0.03
CA ASP A 76 -0.98 -20.95 -1.23
C ASP A 76 0.44 -21.49 -1.03
N LEU A 77 1.23 -20.86 -0.16
CA LEU A 77 2.57 -21.32 0.21
C LEU A 77 2.51 -22.65 0.96
N ILE A 78 1.58 -22.83 1.90
CA ILE A 78 1.39 -24.10 2.61
C ILE A 78 1.03 -25.22 1.61
N TRP A 79 0.11 -24.95 0.69
CA TRP A 79 -0.25 -25.90 -0.35
C TRP A 79 0.97 -26.30 -1.20
N LEU A 80 1.77 -25.34 -1.66
CA LEU A 80 2.96 -25.62 -2.47
C LEU A 80 4.03 -26.42 -1.70
N LYS A 81 4.20 -26.13 -0.40
CA LYS A 81 5.08 -26.91 0.49
C LYS A 81 4.62 -28.37 0.58
N GLU A 82 3.32 -28.59 0.73
CA GLU A 82 2.73 -29.94 0.80
C GLU A 82 2.90 -30.70 -0.52
N GLN A 83 2.62 -30.06 -1.67
CA GLN A 83 2.82 -30.68 -2.98
C GLN A 83 4.28 -31.03 -3.24
N SER A 84 5.20 -30.15 -2.86
CA SER A 84 6.64 -30.39 -3.00
C SER A 84 7.11 -31.55 -2.12
N LYS A 85 6.56 -31.67 -0.89
CA LYS A 85 6.83 -32.81 -0.01
C LYS A 85 6.28 -34.12 -0.59
N MET A 86 5.04 -34.10 -1.09
CA MET A 86 4.43 -35.27 -1.72
C MET A 86 5.22 -35.74 -2.94
N SER A 87 5.67 -34.82 -3.80
CA SER A 87 6.52 -35.15 -4.95
C SER A 87 7.82 -35.85 -4.53
N ILE A 88 8.48 -35.38 -3.46
CA ILE A 88 9.69 -36.03 -2.94
C ILE A 88 9.39 -37.44 -2.43
N GLU A 89 8.29 -37.61 -1.67
CA GLU A 89 7.97 -38.88 -1.00
C GLU A 89 7.39 -39.93 -1.96
N GLN A 90 6.60 -39.52 -2.95
CA GLN A 90 5.79 -40.43 -3.77
C GLN A 90 6.30 -40.56 -5.20
N ASP A 91 6.65 -39.44 -5.85
CA ASP A 91 7.00 -39.43 -7.28
C ASP A 91 8.51 -39.58 -7.50
N ASP A 92 9.30 -39.10 -6.54
CA ASP A 92 10.76 -39.09 -6.62
C ASP A 92 11.41 -40.18 -5.77
N GLU A 93 10.63 -41.07 -5.15
CA GLU A 93 11.14 -42.19 -4.32
C GLU A 93 12.15 -41.75 -3.24
N GLY A 94 11.99 -40.54 -2.70
CA GLY A 94 12.90 -39.94 -1.72
C GLY A 94 14.08 -39.17 -2.31
N TYR A 95 14.24 -39.14 -3.64
CA TYR A 95 15.16 -38.22 -4.30
C TYR A 95 14.57 -36.80 -4.32
N VAL A 96 15.43 -35.79 -4.25
CA VAL A 96 14.99 -34.39 -4.31
C VAL A 96 15.42 -33.78 -5.64
N ARG A 97 14.49 -33.63 -6.57
CA ARG A 97 14.75 -32.92 -7.82
C ARG A 97 15.08 -31.45 -7.53
N GLN A 98 15.93 -30.86 -8.36
CA GLN A 98 16.33 -29.46 -8.21
C GLN A 98 15.12 -28.51 -8.19
N GLY A 99 14.17 -28.68 -9.11
CA GLY A 99 12.95 -27.86 -9.17
C GLY A 99 12.11 -27.96 -7.89
N THR A 100 11.92 -29.18 -7.37
CA THR A 100 11.18 -29.44 -6.13
C THR A 100 11.90 -28.85 -4.91
N SER A 101 13.23 -29.00 -4.83
CA SER A 101 14.06 -28.38 -3.79
C SER A 101 13.92 -26.87 -3.78
N THR A 102 14.05 -26.23 -4.95
CA THR A 102 13.94 -24.77 -5.08
C THR A 102 12.55 -24.28 -4.69
N ALA A 103 11.48 -24.94 -5.16
CA ALA A 103 10.12 -24.60 -4.78
C ALA A 103 9.90 -24.71 -3.27
N PHE A 104 10.34 -25.81 -2.65
CA PHE A 104 10.20 -26.05 -1.22
C PHE A 104 10.97 -25.03 -0.39
N VAL A 105 12.26 -24.80 -0.70
CA VAL A 105 13.12 -23.84 0.04
C VAL A 105 12.58 -22.42 -0.07
N ASN A 106 12.22 -21.96 -1.28
CA ASN A 106 11.67 -20.62 -1.47
C ASN A 106 10.36 -20.44 -0.70
N THR A 107 9.51 -21.47 -0.69
CA THR A 107 8.25 -21.44 0.06
C THR A 107 8.47 -21.28 1.56
N ILE A 108 9.42 -22.02 2.14
CA ILE A 108 9.77 -21.90 3.57
C ILE A 108 10.36 -20.52 3.88
N GLN A 109 11.20 -19.98 2.99
CA GLN A 109 11.76 -18.64 3.16
C GLN A 109 10.68 -17.57 3.16
N GLU A 110 9.72 -17.62 2.23
CA GLU A 110 8.61 -16.67 2.17
C GLU A 110 7.67 -16.80 3.38
N LEU A 111 7.37 -18.02 3.82
CA LEU A 111 6.60 -18.24 5.06
C LEU A 111 7.31 -17.65 6.28
N ASN A 112 8.62 -17.87 6.42
CA ASN A 112 9.38 -17.33 7.54
C ASN A 112 9.45 -15.80 7.51
N LYS A 113 9.54 -15.18 6.33
CA LYS A 113 9.46 -13.71 6.16
C LYS A 113 8.09 -13.19 6.58
N LEU A 114 7.02 -13.87 6.15
CA LEU A 114 5.66 -13.49 6.53
C LEU A 114 5.47 -13.60 8.05
N GLU A 115 5.82 -14.74 8.65
CA GLU A 115 5.71 -15.00 10.10
C GLU A 115 6.68 -14.17 10.98
N GLY A 116 7.58 -13.37 10.37
CA GLY A 116 8.53 -12.55 11.12
C GLY A 116 9.58 -13.37 11.88
N LEU A 117 9.84 -14.61 11.44
CA LEU A 117 10.81 -15.53 12.05
C LEU A 117 12.26 -15.17 11.73
N TYR A 118 12.49 -14.30 10.75
CA TYR A 118 13.76 -13.64 10.52
C TYR A 118 13.69 -12.21 11.06
N PRO A 119 14.74 -11.70 11.75
CA PRO A 119 14.81 -10.30 12.08
C PRO A 119 14.72 -9.50 10.77
N SER A 120 13.79 -8.56 10.71
CA SER A 120 13.68 -7.65 9.57
C SER A 120 15.05 -7.05 9.30
N GLU A 121 15.61 -7.26 8.11
CA GLU A 121 16.70 -6.42 7.63
C GLU A 121 16.27 -4.99 7.87
N LYS A 122 17.04 -4.25 8.67
CA LYS A 122 16.72 -2.86 9.00
C LYS A 122 16.60 -2.11 7.67
N GLN A 123 15.37 -1.76 7.28
CA GLN A 123 15.20 -0.78 6.23
C GLN A 123 15.69 0.55 6.82
N GLU A 124 16.88 0.98 6.40
CA GLU A 124 17.26 2.38 6.51
C GLU A 124 16.28 3.18 5.66
N ILE A 125 15.30 3.78 6.32
CA ILE A 125 14.45 4.78 5.69
C ILE A 125 15.33 6.03 5.57
N GLU A 126 16.01 6.20 4.45
CA GLU A 126 16.55 7.51 4.08
C GLU A 126 15.36 8.46 3.84
N LEU A 127 15.03 9.24 4.86
CA LEU A 127 14.20 10.42 4.72
C LEU A 127 14.95 11.47 3.88
N SER A 128 14.92 11.31 2.55
CA SER A 128 15.30 12.36 1.60
C SER A 128 14.20 13.42 1.51
N GLY A 129 13.92 14.05 2.65
CA GLY A 129 13.02 15.19 2.78
C GLY A 129 13.77 16.29 3.48
N GLY A 130 14.64 17.00 2.75
CA GLY A 130 15.26 18.22 3.24
C GLY A 130 14.18 19.21 3.64
N VAL A 131 13.97 19.38 4.94
CA VAL A 131 13.27 20.54 5.48
C VAL A 131 14.23 21.70 5.27
N GLN A 132 13.99 22.51 4.24
CA GLN A 132 14.57 23.85 4.18
C GLN A 132 13.91 24.66 5.30
N PHE A 133 14.66 24.90 6.38
CA PHE A 133 14.36 26.00 7.27
C PHE A 133 14.58 27.27 6.47
N VAL A 134 13.49 28.01 6.24
CA VAL A 134 13.57 29.37 5.69
C VAL A 134 13.89 30.26 6.89
N ASP A 135 15.19 30.52 7.10
CA ASP A 135 15.62 31.61 7.96
C ASP A 135 15.40 32.90 7.19
N ASP A 136 14.29 33.59 7.45
CA ASP A 136 14.11 35.00 7.12
C ASP A 136 13.19 35.63 8.17
N ILE A 137 13.80 36.06 9.28
CA ILE A 137 13.30 37.19 10.06
C ILE A 137 14.42 38.22 10.06
N GLU A 138 14.44 39.08 9.04
CA GLU A 138 15.01 40.42 9.17
C GLU A 138 14.12 41.19 10.15
N THR A 139 14.68 41.58 11.28
CA THR A 139 14.17 42.68 12.10
C THR A 139 14.97 43.93 11.76
N ASP A 140 14.24 45.02 11.52
CA ASP A 140 14.71 46.40 11.35
C ASP A 140 15.82 46.82 12.33
#